data_AF-A0A3D2ULZ7-F1
#
_entry.id   AF-A0A3D2ULZ7-F1
#
_cell.length_a   1.000
_cell.length_b   1.000
_cell.length_c   1.000
_cell.angle_alpha   90.00
_cell.angle_beta   90.00
_cell.angle_gamma   90.00
#
_symmetry.space_group_name_H-M   'P 1'
#
loop_
_entity.id
_entity.type
_entity.pdbx_description
1 polymer ?
#
loop_
_entity_poly.entity_id
_entity_poly.type
_entity_poly.pdbx_seq_one_letter_code
_entity_poly.pdbx_strand_id
1 'polypeptide(L)' 'MAQIIPSTPLSNVPSEILKVYRFLKSLPEGYVVWHHLTPWEKEAPDFMILNKNNQVILIKVSMV' A
#
# COMPACT_ATOMS: atom_id res chain seq x y z
N MET A 1 12.16 3.20 -8.03
CA MET A 1 11.17 2.43 -7.21
C MET A 1 10.10 3.38 -6.73
N ALA A 2 8.90 2.90 -6.41
CA ALA A 2 7.84 3.75 -5.89
C ALA A 2 8.22 4.40 -4.56
N GLN A 3 7.70 5.61 -4.34
CA GLN A 3 7.80 6.29 -3.06
C GLN A 3 6.82 5.66 -2.08
N ILE A 4 7.30 5.24 -0.92
CA ILE A 4 6.48 4.61 0.13
C ILE A 4 6.23 5.59 1.27
N ILE A 5 4.97 5.67 1.72
CA ILE A 5 4.58 6.50 2.86
C ILE A 5 3.64 5.70 3.79
N PRO A 6 3.85 5.73 5.11
CA PRO A 6 5.08 6.22 5.74
C PRO A 6 6.29 5.39 5.26
N SER A 7 7.50 5.97 5.26
CA SER A 7 8.72 5.25 4.86
C SER A 7 9.11 4.13 5.85
N THR A 8 8.47 4.12 7.02
CA THR A 8 8.61 3.05 8.02
C THR A 8 8.11 1.72 7.46
N PRO A 9 8.85 0.62 7.65
CA PRO A 9 8.40 -0.70 7.25
C PRO A 9 7.06 -1.09 7.89
N LEU A 10 6.27 -1.90 7.17
CA LEU A 10 5.12 -2.57 7.77
C LEU A 10 5.60 -3.57 8.84
N SER A 11 5.10 -3.39 10.06
CA SER A 11 5.29 -4.31 11.19
C SER A 11 3.95 -4.92 11.59
N ASN A 12 3.95 -6.19 12.01
CA ASN A 12 2.76 -6.90 12.52
C ASN A 12 1.55 -6.92 11.56
N VAL A 13 1.79 -7.04 10.24
CA VAL A 13 0.73 -7.22 9.24
C VAL A 13 0.61 -8.69 8.80
N PRO A 14 -0.59 -9.12 8.35
CA PRO A 14 -0.78 -10.39 7.66
C PRO A 14 0.18 -10.61 6.49
N SER A 15 0.46 -11.89 6.19
CA SER A 15 1.45 -12.28 5.19
C SER A 15 1.07 -11.83 3.78
N GLU A 16 -0.23 -11.81 3.49
CA GLU A 16 -0.86 -11.42 2.24
C GLU A 16 -0.62 -9.93 1.97
N ILE A 17 -0.84 -9.09 2.98
CA ILE A 17 -0.56 -7.65 2.93
C ILE A 17 0.94 -7.41 2.71
N LEU A 18 1.81 -8.19 3.37
CA LEU A 18 3.26 -8.07 3.19
C LEU A 18 3.72 -8.43 1.76
N LYS A 19 3.11 -9.46 1.15
CA LYS A 19 3.38 -9.84 -0.26
C LYS A 19 2.99 -8.71 -1.21
N VAL A 20 1.79 -8.15 -1.03
CA VAL A 20 1.30 -7.01 -1.83
C VAL A 20 2.21 -5.80 -1.65
N TYR A 21 2.57 -5.45 -0.42
CA TYR A 21 3.49 -4.35 -0.14
C TYR A 21 4.82 -4.48 -0.88
N ARG A 22 5.44 -5.68 -0.85
CA ARG A 22 6.71 -5.93 -1.55
C ARG A 22 6.57 -5.75 -3.06
N PHE A 23 5.46 -6.22 -3.63
CA PHE A 23 5.16 -6.01 -5.04
C PHE A 23 4.98 -4.52 -5.36
N LEU A 24 4.15 -3.80 -4.60
CA LEU A 24 3.92 -2.37 -4.79
C LEU A 24 5.20 -1.53 -4.66
N LYS A 25 6.12 -1.91 -3.76
CA LYS A 25 7.42 -1.27 -3.62
C LYS A 25 8.30 -1.38 -4.86
N SER A 26 8.11 -2.43 -5.68
CA SER A 26 8.85 -2.62 -6.93
C SER A 26 8.33 -1.80 -8.12
N LEU A 27 7.20 -1.09 -7.96
CA LEU A 27 6.68 -0.20 -8.99
C LEU A 27 7.73 0.85 -9.41
N PRO A 28 7.68 1.34 -10.66
CA PRO A 28 8.63 2.32 -11.15
C PRO A 28 8.47 3.68 -10.44
N GLU A 29 9.41 4.58 -10.69
CA GLU A 29 9.32 5.95 -10.18
C GLU A 29 8.08 6.67 -10.73
N GLY A 30 7.61 7.68 -9.99
CA GLY A 30 6.36 8.39 -10.29
C GLY A 30 5.10 7.72 -9.74
N TYR A 31 5.25 6.60 -9.02
CA TYR A 31 4.19 6.05 -8.17
C TYR A 31 4.45 6.39 -6.70
N VAL A 32 3.39 6.78 -6.00
CA VAL A 32 3.38 6.96 -4.54
C VAL A 32 2.44 5.93 -3.94
N VAL A 33 2.94 5.14 -3.00
CA VAL A 33 2.17 4.11 -2.28
C VAL A 33 2.04 4.54 -0.83
N TRP A 34 0.81 4.82 -0.41
CA TRP A 34 0.44 4.97 0.98
C TRP A 34 -0.02 3.61 1.51
N HIS A 35 0.50 3.20 2.66
CA HIS A 35 0.05 2.00 3.36
C HIS A 35 -0.45 2.35 4.76
N HIS A 36 -1.19 1.42 5.37
CA HIS A 36 -1.60 1.53 6.77
C HIS A 36 -2.42 2.81 7.05
N LEU A 37 -3.32 3.15 6.12
CA LEU A 37 -4.07 4.42 6.09
C LEU A 37 -4.91 4.65 7.34
N THR A 38 -5.63 3.62 7.77
CA THR A 38 -6.50 3.65 8.96
C THR A 38 -6.50 2.27 9.62
N PRO A 39 -5.44 1.94 10.38
CA PRO A 39 -5.24 0.61 10.97
C PRO A 39 -6.35 0.17 11.92
N TRP A 40 -7.06 1.13 12.51
CA TRP A 40 -8.18 0.92 13.42
C TRP A 40 -9.50 0.61 12.71
N GLU A 41 -9.59 0.86 11.41
CA GLU A 41 -10.81 0.68 10.62
C GLU A 41 -10.69 -0.61 9.79
N LYS A 42 -11.47 -1.63 10.14
CA LYS A 42 -11.33 -2.97 9.56
C LYS A 42 -11.58 -3.00 8.06
N GLU A 43 -12.55 -2.23 7.59
CA GLU A 43 -12.99 -2.23 6.19
C GLU A 43 -12.23 -1.23 5.32
N ALA A 44 -11.30 -0.48 5.90
CA ALA A 44 -10.55 0.50 5.14
C ALA A 44 -9.51 -0.13 4.21
N PRO A 45 -9.17 0.52 3.08
CA PRO A 45 -8.12 0.05 2.18
C PRO A 45 -6.77 -0.08 2.90
N ASP A 46 -6.03 -1.13 2.58
CA ASP A 46 -4.69 -1.36 3.11
C ASP A 46 -3.65 -0.49 2.38
N PHE A 47 -3.91 -0.16 1.11
CA PHE A 47 -3.06 0.69 0.28
C PHE A 47 -3.83 1.73 -0.53
N MET A 48 -3.22 2.90 -0.71
CA MET A 48 -3.58 3.89 -1.72
C MET A 48 -2.38 4.09 -2.65
N ILE A 49 -2.62 4.08 -3.96
CA ILE A 49 -1.58 4.26 -4.97
C ILE A 49 -1.94 5.48 -5.80
N LEU A 50 -1.04 6.44 -5.88
CA LEU A 50 -1.12 7.60 -6.77
C LEU A 50 -0.11 7.41 -7.92
N ASN A 51 -0.55 7.60 -9.16
CA ASN A 51 0.34 7.61 -10.31
C ASN A 51 0.67 9.04 -10.78
N LYS A 52 1.60 9.15 -11.74
CA LYS A 52 2.02 10.42 -12.36
C LYS A 52 0.90 11.24 -13.02
N ASN A 53 -0.25 10.64 -13.30
CA ASN A 53 -1.41 11.30 -13.90
C ASN A 53 -2.44 11.72 -12.83
N ASN A 54 -2.07 11.70 -11.55
CA ASN A 54 -2.95 11.96 -10.40
C ASN A 54 -4.15 11.00 -10.31
N GLN A 55 -4.02 9.78 -10.84
CA GLN A 55 -5.04 8.75 -10.67
C GLN A 55 -4.77 7.96 -9.40
N VAL A 56 -5.85 7.66 -8.67
CA VAL A 56 -5.81 6.97 -7.38
C VAL A 56 -6.41 5.58 -7.51
N ILE A 57 -5.72 4.59 -6.96
CA ILE A 57 -6.23 3.23 -6.75
C ILE A 57 -6.22 2.93 -5.26
N LEU A 58 -7.33 2.39 -4.74
CA LEU A 58 -7.45 1.88 -3.39
C LEU A 58 -7.47 0.35 -3.42
N ILE A 59 -6.66 -0.29 -2.58
CA ILE A 59 -6.56 -1.74 -2.51
C ILE A 59 -6.91 -2.19 -1.10
N LYS A 60 -7.92 -3.07 -1.00
CA LYS A 60 -8.16 -3.90 0.17
C LYS A 60 -7.71 -5.33 -0.13
N VAL A 61 -6.90 -5.89 0.75
CA VAL A 61 -6.41 -7.27 0.69
C VAL A 61 -7.31 -8.12 1.55
N SER A 62 -8.11 -8.97 0.91
CA SER A 62 -8.91 -9.98 1.61
C SER A 62 -8.03 -11.16 2.00
N MET A 63 -8.17 -11.60 3.24
CA MET A 63 -7.62 -12.89 3.67
C MET A 63 -8.64 -13.99 3.34
N VAL A 64 -8.16 -15.09 2.74
CA VAL A 64 -8.94 -16.32 2.52
C VAL A 64 -8.71 -17.26 3.70
#